data_AF-A0A924E0C5-F1
#
_entry.id   AF-A0A924E0C5-F1
#
_cell.length_a   1.000
_cell.length_b   1.000
_cell.length_c   1.000
_cell.angle_alpha   90.00
_cell.angle_beta   90.00
_cell.angle_gamma   90.00
#
_symmetry.space_group_name_H-M   'P 1'
#
loop_
_entity.id
_entity.type
_entity.pdbx_description
1 polymer ?
#
loop_
_entity_poly.entity_id
_entity_poly.type
_entity_poly.pdbx_seq_one_letter_code
_entity_poly.pdbx_strand_id
1 'polypeptide(L)'
;MKPKTPAPELLHKMDAYWRAANYLSVGQIYLYDNPLLKRPLTGADVKAMLLGHWGTTPGQNFIYVHLNRIIKAYDLDMIYVAGPGHGGPAAVANTYLEGTYSEVYPHITPDEAGLRRLFRQFSFPGGIPSHVSPECPGSIHEGGELGYSLSHAFGAVFDNPQLVVACVVGDGEAETGPLATAWHSNKFLDPATDGAVLPILHLNGYKIANPSLLARITHEELAQLFRGYGWAPYFVEGDDPELVDAAMAVTLD
;
A
#
# COMPACT_ATOMS: atom_id res chain seq x y z
N MET A 1 -15.38 -20.45 10.78
CA MET A 1 -16.21 -20.62 9.57
C MET A 1 -15.26 -20.86 8.40
N LYS A 2 -15.62 -21.62 7.36
CA LYS A 2 -14.77 -21.64 6.15
C LYS A 2 -14.76 -20.22 5.57
N PRO A 3 -13.59 -19.66 5.18
CA PRO A 3 -13.56 -18.37 4.50
C PRO A 3 -14.42 -18.50 3.25
N LYS A 4 -15.49 -17.71 3.19
CA LYS A 4 -16.36 -17.66 2.01
C LYS A 4 -15.81 -16.57 1.14
N THR A 5 -15.44 -16.92 -0.09
CA THR A 5 -15.17 -15.93 -1.13
C THR A 5 -16.23 -14.83 -1.08
N PRO A 6 -15.84 -13.54 -1.08
CA PRO A 6 -16.80 -12.45 -1.07
C PRO A 6 -17.83 -12.59 -2.19
N ALA A 7 -19.01 -12.04 -1.98
CA ALA A 7 -20.02 -12.01 -3.03
C ALA A 7 -19.46 -11.32 -4.29
N PRO A 8 -19.76 -11.81 -5.51
CA PRO A 8 -19.23 -11.23 -6.75
C PRO A 8 -19.44 -9.72 -6.88
N GLU A 9 -20.57 -9.20 -6.38
CA GLU A 9 -20.84 -7.76 -6.36
C GLU A 9 -19.82 -6.97 -5.52
N LEU A 10 -19.36 -7.53 -4.40
CA LEU A 10 -18.36 -6.88 -3.55
C LEU A 10 -16.99 -6.88 -4.23
N LEU A 11 -16.59 -8.00 -4.85
CA LEU A 11 -15.36 -8.08 -5.64
C LEU A 11 -15.35 -7.04 -6.78
N HIS A 12 -16.46 -6.90 -7.51
CA HIS A 12 -16.59 -5.85 -8.54
C HIS A 12 -16.45 -4.42 -7.98
N LYS A 13 -16.97 -4.14 -6.78
CA LYS A 13 -16.81 -2.82 -6.15
C LYS A 13 -15.36 -2.58 -5.70
N MET A 14 -14.69 -3.63 -5.22
CA MET A 14 -13.27 -3.58 -4.85
C MET A 14 -12.38 -3.34 -6.07
N ASP A 15 -12.61 -4.06 -7.17
CA ASP A 15 -11.93 -3.80 -8.46
C ASP A 15 -12.15 -2.36 -8.94
N ALA A 16 -13.40 -1.87 -8.90
CA ALA A 16 -13.69 -0.50 -9.30
C ALA A 16 -12.94 0.54 -8.44
N TYR A 17 -12.84 0.29 -7.13
CA TYR A 17 -12.05 1.13 -6.21
C TYR A 17 -10.55 1.04 -6.53
N TRP A 18 -10.01 -0.15 -6.74
CA TRP A 18 -8.61 -0.35 -7.10
C TRP A 18 -8.24 0.38 -8.39
N ARG A 19 -9.08 0.28 -9.42
CA ARG A 19 -8.94 1.00 -10.69
C ARG A 19 -9.04 2.51 -10.51
N ALA A 20 -9.94 2.99 -9.65
CA ALA A 20 -10.02 4.41 -9.32
C ALA A 20 -8.73 4.90 -8.63
N ALA A 21 -8.22 4.17 -7.63
CA ALA A 21 -6.98 4.51 -6.95
C ALA A 21 -5.78 4.52 -7.90
N ASN A 22 -5.70 3.53 -8.81
CA ASN A 22 -4.69 3.48 -9.86
C ASN A 22 -4.80 4.67 -10.83
N TYR A 23 -6.02 5.03 -11.24
CA TYR A 23 -6.25 6.20 -12.09
C TYR A 23 -5.80 7.49 -11.41
N LEU A 24 -6.17 7.69 -10.14
CA LEU A 24 -5.73 8.86 -9.36
C LEU A 24 -4.21 8.89 -9.20
N SER A 25 -3.58 7.73 -9.01
CA SER A 25 -2.12 7.61 -8.91
C SER A 25 -1.41 8.03 -10.21
N VAL A 26 -1.94 7.60 -11.37
CA VAL A 26 -1.45 8.04 -12.68
C VAL A 26 -1.69 9.55 -12.85
N GLY A 27 -2.87 10.05 -12.50
CA GLY A 27 -3.18 11.48 -12.54
C GLY A 27 -2.18 12.32 -11.75
N GLN A 28 -1.84 11.90 -10.52
CA GLN A 28 -0.82 12.51 -9.68
C GLN A 28 0.56 12.55 -10.34
N ILE A 29 1.00 11.48 -11.00
CA ILE A 29 2.34 11.44 -11.62
C ILE A 29 2.38 12.27 -12.91
N TYR A 30 1.31 12.27 -13.71
CA TYR A 30 1.38 12.73 -15.10
C TYR A 30 0.62 14.03 -15.40
N LEU A 31 -0.43 14.41 -14.68
CA LEU A 31 -1.37 15.44 -15.16
C LEU A 31 -1.28 16.80 -14.41
N TYR A 32 -1.40 17.89 -15.16
CA TYR A 32 -1.66 19.25 -14.67
C TYR A 32 -3.15 19.64 -14.71
N ASP A 33 -3.87 19.17 -15.73
CA ASP A 33 -5.24 19.57 -16.04
C ASP A 33 -5.99 18.41 -16.72
N ASN A 34 -7.29 18.60 -16.99
CA ASN A 34 -8.16 17.61 -17.61
C ASN A 34 -8.19 16.27 -16.83
N PRO A 35 -8.41 16.30 -15.50
CA PRO A 35 -8.24 15.13 -14.64
C PRO A 35 -9.24 14.00 -14.89
N LEU A 36 -10.29 14.23 -15.69
CA LEU A 36 -11.31 13.25 -16.06
C LEU A 36 -11.36 12.98 -17.58
N LEU A 37 -10.38 13.49 -18.34
CA LEU A 37 -10.27 13.31 -19.79
C LEU A 37 -11.54 13.71 -20.57
N LYS A 38 -12.25 14.76 -20.12
CA LYS A 38 -13.49 15.25 -20.76
C LYS A 38 -13.27 15.81 -22.16
N ARG A 39 -12.02 16.16 -22.47
CA ARG A 39 -11.53 16.50 -23.81
C ARG A 39 -10.33 15.62 -24.17
N PRO A 40 -9.99 15.45 -25.46
CA PRO A 40 -8.77 14.76 -25.86
C PRO A 40 -7.54 15.31 -25.15
N LEU A 41 -6.64 14.42 -24.73
CA LEU A 41 -5.38 14.79 -24.09
C LEU A 41 -4.48 15.56 -25.06
N THR A 42 -3.86 16.60 -24.54
CA THR A 42 -2.87 17.41 -25.22
C THR A 42 -1.60 17.49 -24.38
N GLY A 43 -0.47 17.87 -24.98
CA GLY A 43 0.78 18.03 -24.23
C GLY A 43 0.69 19.05 -23.09
N ALA A 44 -0.24 20.02 -23.17
CA ALA A 44 -0.47 21.00 -22.12
C ALA A 44 -1.13 20.41 -20.86
N ASP A 45 -1.74 19.23 -20.96
CA ASP A 45 -2.36 18.53 -19.84
C ASP A 45 -1.34 17.74 -19.02
N VAL A 46 -0.16 17.48 -19.59
CA VAL A 46 0.87 16.61 -19.01
C VAL A 46 1.94 17.44 -18.31
N LYS A 47 2.42 16.96 -17.17
CA LYS A 47 3.50 17.59 -16.40
C LYS A 47 4.78 17.64 -17.23
N ALA A 48 5.45 18.79 -17.21
CA ALA A 48 6.72 18.97 -17.93
C ALA A 48 7.86 18.15 -17.30
N MET A 49 7.84 17.97 -15.98
CA MET A 49 8.71 17.05 -15.25
C MET A 49 7.86 15.94 -14.64
N LEU A 50 8.16 14.70 -15.03
CA LEU A 50 7.48 13.51 -14.54
C LEU A 50 8.22 12.99 -13.31
N LEU A 51 7.66 13.23 -12.14
CA LEU A 51 8.22 12.84 -10.85
C LEU A 51 7.22 11.95 -10.10
N GLY A 52 7.72 10.87 -9.52
CA GLY A 52 6.91 9.87 -8.82
C GLY A 52 7.26 8.45 -9.25
N HIS A 53 6.70 7.47 -8.54
CA HIS A 53 6.96 6.06 -8.80
C HIS A 53 5.66 5.34 -9.10
N TRP A 54 5.66 4.59 -10.21
CA TRP A 54 4.53 3.72 -10.57
C TRP A 54 4.74 2.27 -10.09
N GLY A 55 5.97 1.76 -10.09
CA GLY A 55 6.24 0.32 -9.97
C GLY A 55 5.59 -0.40 -8.77
N THR A 56 5.62 0.21 -7.58
CA THR A 56 4.99 -0.37 -6.37
C THR A 56 3.52 0.00 -6.20
N THR A 57 3.11 1.12 -6.80
CA THR A 57 1.85 1.83 -6.54
C THR A 57 0.59 0.99 -6.78
N PRO A 58 0.42 0.26 -7.89
CA PRO A 58 -0.79 -0.53 -8.10
C PRO A 58 -0.89 -1.72 -7.14
N GLY A 59 0.24 -2.31 -6.76
CA GLY A 59 0.27 -3.38 -5.77
C GLY A 59 -0.11 -2.89 -4.37
N GLN A 60 0.34 -1.69 -3.99
CA GLN A 60 -0.10 -1.07 -2.74
C GLN A 60 -1.58 -0.68 -2.77
N ASN A 61 -2.09 -0.13 -3.89
CA ASN A 61 -3.52 0.13 -4.03
C ASN A 61 -4.37 -1.15 -3.93
N PHE A 62 -3.88 -2.27 -4.48
CA PHE A 62 -4.51 -3.57 -4.37
C PHE A 62 -4.57 -4.02 -2.90
N ILE A 63 -3.43 -4.02 -2.21
CA ILE A 63 -3.38 -4.37 -0.79
C ILE A 63 -4.32 -3.47 0.03
N TYR A 64 -4.29 -2.16 -0.19
CA TYR A 64 -5.09 -1.19 0.56
C TYR A 64 -6.60 -1.45 0.43
N VAL A 65 -7.12 -1.73 -0.77
CA VAL A 65 -8.56 -2.01 -0.94
C VAL A 65 -8.99 -3.29 -0.22
N HIS A 66 -8.14 -4.32 -0.21
CA HIS A 66 -8.38 -5.55 0.53
C HIS A 66 -8.36 -5.35 2.05
N LEU A 67 -7.44 -4.51 2.55
CA LEU A 67 -7.41 -4.11 3.95
C LEU A 67 -8.64 -3.27 4.33
N ASN A 68 -9.06 -2.32 3.48
CA ASN A 68 -10.32 -1.60 3.70
C ASN A 68 -11.52 -2.54 3.82
N ARG A 69 -11.56 -3.62 3.04
CA ARG A 69 -12.60 -4.64 3.14
C ARG A 69 -12.52 -5.42 4.45
N ILE A 70 -11.33 -5.84 4.88
CA ILE A 70 -11.18 -6.61 6.14
C ILE A 70 -11.49 -5.74 7.37
N ILE A 71 -11.07 -4.48 7.36
CA ILE A 71 -11.41 -3.47 8.39
C ILE A 71 -12.93 -3.36 8.53
N LYS A 72 -13.65 -3.17 7.41
CA LYS A 72 -15.11 -3.04 7.42
C LYS A 72 -15.84 -4.33 7.79
N ALA A 73 -15.31 -5.48 7.39
CA ALA A 73 -15.96 -6.77 7.63
C ALA A 73 -15.89 -7.20 9.10
N TYR A 74 -14.80 -6.86 9.78
CA TYR A 74 -14.51 -7.32 11.14
C TYR A 74 -14.40 -6.20 12.19
N ASP A 75 -14.63 -4.94 11.80
CA ASP A 75 -14.54 -3.76 12.67
C ASP A 75 -13.17 -3.64 13.36
N LEU A 76 -12.09 -3.76 12.57
CA LEU A 76 -10.72 -3.81 13.07
C LEU A 76 -10.13 -2.42 13.29
N ASP A 77 -9.46 -2.23 14.43
CA ASP A 77 -8.51 -1.13 14.62
C ASP A 77 -7.20 -1.48 13.89
N MET A 78 -6.98 -0.84 12.74
CA MET A 78 -5.84 -1.15 11.87
C MET A 78 -5.17 0.10 11.35
N ILE A 79 -3.83 0.10 11.38
CA ILE A 79 -3.02 1.09 10.67
C ILE A 79 -2.18 0.44 9.57
N TYR A 80 -1.83 1.23 8.56
CA TYR A 80 -1.05 0.81 7.40
C TYR A 80 0.37 1.39 7.46
N VAL A 81 1.38 0.53 7.33
CA VAL A 81 2.80 0.93 7.21
C VAL A 81 3.28 0.61 5.80
N ALA A 82 3.63 1.66 5.05
CA ALA A 82 4.10 1.59 3.67
C ALA A 82 5.63 1.52 3.61
N GLY A 83 6.22 0.32 3.70
CA GLY A 83 7.67 0.15 3.55
C GLY A 83 8.23 0.70 2.23
N PRO A 84 7.66 0.34 1.07
CA PRO A 84 7.93 1.03 -0.20
C PRO A 84 7.24 2.41 -0.25
N GLY A 85 7.64 3.32 0.64
CA GLY A 85 7.01 4.63 0.83
C GLY A 85 7.18 5.59 -0.35
N HIS A 86 8.07 5.28 -1.30
CA HIS A 86 8.13 5.94 -2.60
C HIS A 86 6.84 5.76 -3.45
N GLY A 87 5.95 4.84 -3.04
CA GLY A 87 4.57 4.69 -3.51
C GLY A 87 3.59 5.71 -2.95
N GLY A 88 4.03 6.94 -2.62
CA GLY A 88 3.20 8.05 -2.14
C GLY A 88 1.87 8.26 -2.86
N PRO A 89 1.79 8.14 -4.22
CA PRO A 89 0.52 8.27 -4.93
C PRO A 89 -0.57 7.30 -4.47
N ALA A 90 -0.20 6.09 -4.01
CA ALA A 90 -1.16 5.10 -3.51
C ALA A 90 -1.82 5.59 -2.22
N ALA A 91 -1.05 6.03 -1.23
CA ALA A 91 -1.57 6.51 0.05
C ALA A 91 -2.44 7.77 -0.15
N VAL A 92 -1.98 8.71 -0.98
CA VAL A 92 -2.74 9.92 -1.31
C VAL A 92 -4.04 9.59 -2.05
N ALA A 93 -4.00 8.66 -3.02
CA ALA A 93 -5.21 8.25 -3.74
C ALA A 93 -6.23 7.60 -2.80
N ASN A 94 -5.79 6.71 -1.91
CA ASN A 94 -6.67 6.02 -0.96
C ASN A 94 -7.29 6.98 0.05
N THR A 95 -6.46 7.80 0.70
CA THR A 95 -6.93 8.81 1.68
C THR A 95 -7.86 9.85 1.05
N TYR A 96 -7.70 10.14 -0.24
CA TYR A 96 -8.65 10.97 -0.99
C TYR A 96 -9.97 10.26 -1.27
N LEU A 97 -9.95 8.99 -1.69
CA LEU A 97 -11.16 8.22 -1.99
C LEU A 97 -12.01 7.92 -0.75
N GLU A 98 -11.39 7.72 0.41
CA GLU A 98 -12.09 7.51 1.68
C GLU A 98 -12.60 8.84 2.30
N GLY A 99 -12.12 9.99 1.82
CA GLY A 99 -12.57 11.33 2.23
C GLY A 99 -11.65 12.06 3.20
N THR A 100 -10.84 11.33 3.99
CA THR A 100 -9.94 11.89 5.02
C THR A 100 -9.01 12.98 4.48
N TYR A 101 -8.52 12.83 3.25
CA TYR A 101 -7.66 13.84 2.63
C TYR A 101 -8.38 15.18 2.45
N SER A 102 -9.68 15.17 2.12
CA SER A 102 -10.50 16.38 2.00
C SER A 102 -10.88 16.97 3.35
N GLU A 103 -10.96 16.16 4.41
CA GLU A 103 -11.18 16.62 5.78
C GLU A 103 -9.96 17.39 6.31
N VAL A 104 -8.76 16.86 6.08
CA VAL A 104 -7.49 17.49 6.48
C VAL A 104 -7.12 18.66 5.57
N TYR A 105 -7.40 18.54 4.26
CA TYR A 105 -7.12 19.56 3.25
C TYR A 105 -8.41 20.01 2.52
N PRO A 106 -9.23 20.88 3.13
CA PRO A 106 -10.55 21.27 2.60
C PRO A 106 -10.55 21.92 1.20
N HIS A 107 -9.40 22.35 0.72
CA HIS A 107 -9.24 22.92 -0.62
C HIS A 107 -9.04 21.85 -1.71
N ILE A 108 -8.85 20.59 -1.34
CA ILE A 108 -8.78 19.43 -2.24
C ILE A 108 -10.13 18.72 -2.15
N THR A 109 -11.14 19.26 -2.84
CA THR A 109 -12.54 18.82 -2.75
C THR A 109 -12.81 17.51 -3.51
N PRO A 110 -13.85 16.74 -3.14
CA PRO A 110 -14.25 15.52 -3.84
C PRO A 110 -15.01 15.82 -5.15
N ASP A 111 -14.42 16.65 -6.01
CA ASP A 111 -14.97 17.07 -7.30
C ASP A 111 -13.86 17.22 -8.36
N GLU A 112 -14.23 17.59 -9.58
CA GLU A 112 -13.27 17.76 -10.68
C GLU A 112 -12.21 18.85 -10.41
N ALA A 113 -12.58 19.93 -9.71
CA ALA A 113 -11.65 21.00 -9.39
C ALA A 113 -10.63 20.56 -8.33
N GLY A 114 -11.08 19.79 -7.33
CA GLY A 114 -10.21 19.17 -6.33
C GLY A 114 -9.32 18.08 -6.93
N LEU A 115 -9.83 17.23 -7.83
CA LEU A 115 -9.00 16.27 -8.58
C LEU A 115 -7.88 16.94 -9.35
N ARG A 116 -8.17 18.06 -10.03
CA ARG A 116 -7.14 18.84 -10.73
C ARG A 116 -6.07 19.35 -9.77
N ARG A 117 -6.46 19.82 -8.57
CA ARG A 117 -5.51 20.28 -7.55
C ARG A 117 -4.68 19.12 -7.00
N LEU A 118 -5.33 17.99 -6.67
CA LEU A 118 -4.72 16.75 -6.20
C LEU A 118 -3.64 16.26 -7.17
N PHE A 119 -3.97 16.22 -8.47
CA PHE A 119 -3.02 15.77 -9.49
C PHE A 119 -1.85 16.74 -9.63
N ARG A 120 -2.14 18.03 -9.73
CA ARG A 120 -1.13 19.06 -9.95
C ARG A 120 -0.13 19.16 -8.79
N GLN A 121 -0.57 19.07 -7.54
CA GLN A 121 0.29 19.30 -6.37
C GLN A 121 1.29 18.18 -6.11
N PHE A 122 1.05 16.96 -6.57
CA PHE A 122 1.96 15.84 -6.31
C PHE A 122 3.34 16.06 -6.94
N SER A 123 4.40 15.99 -6.13
CA SER A 123 5.80 16.19 -6.55
C SER A 123 6.02 17.46 -7.37
N PHE A 124 5.37 18.54 -6.95
CA PHE A 124 5.37 19.82 -7.67
C PHE A 124 5.91 20.95 -6.77
N PRO A 125 6.57 21.99 -7.32
CA PRO A 125 7.00 23.13 -6.52
C PRO A 125 5.83 23.77 -5.75
N GLY A 126 5.95 23.83 -4.42
CA GLY A 126 4.90 24.31 -3.53
C GLY A 126 3.71 23.36 -3.35
N GLY A 127 3.84 22.12 -3.81
CA GLY A 127 2.88 21.04 -3.60
C GLY A 127 3.34 20.05 -2.52
N ILE A 128 3.01 18.78 -2.69
CA ILE A 128 3.27 17.72 -1.70
C ILE A 128 4.44 16.80 -2.11
N PRO A 129 5.07 16.11 -1.14
CA PRO A 129 6.15 15.14 -1.39
C PRO A 129 5.78 13.98 -2.31
N SER A 130 6.80 13.26 -2.77
CA SER A 130 6.65 12.04 -3.59
C SER A 130 6.45 10.77 -2.78
N HIS A 131 6.76 10.81 -1.48
CA HIS A 131 6.68 9.68 -0.55
C HIS A 131 5.41 9.74 0.30
N VAL A 132 5.17 8.71 1.13
CA VAL A 132 4.11 8.69 2.15
C VAL A 132 4.50 9.57 3.35
N SER A 133 4.90 10.82 3.08
CA SER A 133 5.45 11.75 4.07
C SER A 133 4.44 12.10 5.17
N PRO A 134 4.85 12.72 6.29
CA PRO A 134 3.98 13.00 7.45
C PRO A 134 2.74 13.87 7.15
N GLU A 135 2.75 14.59 6.02
CA GLU A 135 1.61 15.37 5.53
C GLU A 135 0.48 14.47 4.97
N CYS A 136 0.78 13.23 4.58
CA CYS A 136 -0.25 12.29 4.15
C CYS A 136 -1.05 11.80 5.38
N PRO A 137 -2.37 11.98 5.42
CA PRO A 137 -3.20 11.43 6.49
C PRO A 137 -2.98 9.93 6.65
N GLY A 138 -2.92 9.46 7.90
CA GLY A 138 -2.67 8.06 8.24
C GLY A 138 -1.20 7.64 8.21
N SER A 139 -0.26 8.48 7.72
CA SER A 139 1.15 8.12 7.72
C SER A 139 1.80 8.27 9.10
N ILE A 140 2.41 7.18 9.56
CA ILE A 140 3.40 7.18 10.67
C ILE A 140 4.80 6.75 10.19
N HIS A 141 4.94 6.46 8.89
CA HIS A 141 6.14 5.91 8.30
C HIS A 141 6.28 6.38 6.85
N GLU A 142 7.29 7.20 6.58
CA GLU A 142 7.48 7.79 5.25
C GLU A 142 8.01 6.80 4.20
N GLY A 143 8.81 5.81 4.62
CA GLY A 143 9.38 4.80 3.73
C GLY A 143 10.30 5.35 2.62
N GLY A 144 10.96 6.48 2.89
CA GLY A 144 12.02 7.04 2.02
C GLY A 144 13.34 6.30 2.19
N GLU A 145 13.90 6.34 3.40
CA GLU A 145 14.99 5.44 3.78
C GLU A 145 14.40 4.06 4.14
N LEU A 146 14.63 3.11 3.26
CA LEU A 146 14.11 1.74 3.33
C LEU A 146 14.75 0.95 4.48
N GLY A 147 13.95 0.11 5.15
CA GLY A 147 14.46 -0.90 6.09
C GLY A 147 13.77 -0.92 7.46
N TYR A 148 12.98 0.11 7.78
CA TYR A 148 12.43 0.32 9.13
C TYR A 148 10.94 0.00 9.26
N SER A 149 10.30 -0.48 8.19
CA SER A 149 8.86 -0.74 8.15
C SER A 149 8.41 -1.69 9.26
N LEU A 150 9.04 -2.86 9.37
CA LEU A 150 8.71 -3.83 10.42
C LEU A 150 9.04 -3.34 11.82
N SER A 151 10.18 -2.68 12.05
CA SER A 151 10.50 -2.18 13.38
C SER A 151 9.48 -1.13 13.86
N HIS A 152 9.02 -0.24 12.97
CA HIS A 152 7.96 0.70 13.31
C HIS A 152 6.61 0.00 13.53
N ALA A 153 6.28 -1.01 12.71
CA ALA A 153 5.06 -1.79 12.89
C ALA A 153 5.01 -2.50 14.25
N PHE A 154 6.10 -3.15 14.65
CA PHE A 154 6.20 -3.80 15.95
C PHE A 154 6.16 -2.79 17.10
N GLY A 155 6.87 -1.66 16.96
CA GLY A 155 6.81 -0.59 17.95
C GLY A 155 5.40 -0.03 18.18
N ALA A 156 4.58 0.03 17.12
CA ALA A 156 3.21 0.56 17.21
C ALA A 156 2.23 -0.39 17.92
N VAL A 157 2.44 -1.71 17.86
CA VAL A 157 1.55 -2.69 18.50
C VAL A 157 1.88 -3.00 19.95
N PHE A 158 3.09 -2.68 20.43
CA PHE A 158 3.46 -2.89 21.83
C PHE A 158 2.54 -2.10 22.78
N ASP A 159 2.10 -2.75 23.85
CA ASP A 159 1.13 -2.22 24.82
C ASP A 159 -0.23 -1.80 24.19
N ASN A 160 -0.54 -2.29 22.97
CA ASN A 160 -1.75 -1.93 22.24
C ASN A 160 -2.49 -3.18 21.70
N PRO A 161 -3.17 -3.94 22.58
CA PRO A 161 -3.65 -5.30 22.29
C PRO A 161 -4.75 -5.41 21.24
N GLN A 162 -5.38 -4.30 20.85
CA GLN A 162 -6.44 -4.29 19.83
C GLN A 162 -5.93 -3.86 18.45
N LEU A 163 -4.73 -3.25 18.38
CA LEU A 163 -4.21 -2.71 17.14
C LEU A 163 -3.66 -3.82 16.25
N VAL A 164 -4.04 -3.76 14.98
CA VAL A 164 -3.37 -4.49 13.90
C VAL A 164 -2.55 -3.53 13.06
N VAL A 165 -1.29 -3.87 12.77
CA VAL A 165 -0.49 -3.13 11.78
C VAL A 165 -0.32 -3.98 10.54
N ALA A 166 -0.94 -3.57 9.44
CA ALA A 166 -0.64 -4.11 8.13
C ALA A 166 0.64 -3.44 7.59
N CYS A 167 1.74 -4.19 7.59
CA CYS A 167 3.06 -3.69 7.22
C CYS A 167 3.46 -4.21 5.84
N VAL A 168 3.35 -3.37 4.82
CA VAL A 168 3.81 -3.70 3.47
C VAL A 168 5.32 -3.53 3.40
N VAL A 169 6.00 -4.59 3.01
CA VAL A 169 7.47 -4.66 2.95
C VAL A 169 7.89 -4.81 1.49
N GLY A 170 8.72 -3.91 0.98
CA GLY A 170 9.27 -4.08 -0.36
C GLY A 170 10.22 -5.29 -0.42
N ASP A 171 10.17 -6.09 -1.48
CA ASP A 171 11.13 -7.18 -1.65
C ASP A 171 12.59 -6.68 -1.83
N GLY A 172 12.78 -5.51 -2.43
CA GLY A 172 14.06 -4.79 -2.42
C GLY A 172 14.42 -4.20 -1.05
N GLU A 173 13.42 -3.75 -0.28
CA GLU A 173 13.62 -3.30 1.12
C GLU A 173 14.12 -4.47 1.97
N ALA A 174 13.59 -5.68 1.75
CA ALA A 174 13.91 -6.90 2.49
C ALA A 174 15.38 -7.34 2.40
N GLU A 175 16.14 -6.78 1.45
CA GLU A 175 17.58 -6.99 1.34
C GLU A 175 18.40 -6.09 2.26
N THR A 176 17.78 -5.10 2.90
CA THR A 176 18.47 -4.22 3.86
C THR A 176 18.74 -4.94 5.17
N GLY A 177 19.87 -4.62 5.81
CA GLY A 177 20.24 -5.18 7.13
C GLY A 177 19.18 -4.94 8.22
N PRO A 178 18.66 -3.70 8.38
CA PRO A 178 17.61 -3.41 9.36
C PRO A 178 16.36 -4.29 9.17
N LEU A 179 15.87 -4.44 7.94
CA LEU A 179 14.65 -5.21 7.71
C LEU A 179 14.87 -6.71 7.87
N ALA A 180 16.02 -7.22 7.42
CA ALA A 180 16.35 -8.64 7.56
C ALA A 180 16.30 -9.09 9.03
N THR A 181 16.80 -8.28 9.96
CA THR A 181 16.73 -8.60 11.40
C THR A 181 15.36 -8.33 12.00
N ALA A 182 14.61 -7.34 11.49
CA ALA A 182 13.30 -6.97 12.03
C ALA A 182 12.24 -8.09 11.94
N TRP A 183 12.40 -9.09 11.06
CA TRP A 183 11.57 -10.30 11.02
C TRP A 183 11.60 -11.12 12.31
N HIS A 184 12.60 -10.92 13.18
CA HIS A 184 12.70 -11.55 14.49
C HIS A 184 11.90 -10.82 15.58
N SER A 185 11.27 -9.68 15.27
CA SER A 185 10.55 -8.89 16.27
C SER A 185 9.37 -9.64 16.90
N ASN A 186 8.82 -10.64 16.19
CA ASN A 186 7.77 -11.54 16.71
C ASN A 186 8.17 -12.36 17.94
N LYS A 187 9.47 -12.47 18.29
CA LYS A 187 9.92 -13.17 19.51
C LYS A 187 9.81 -12.29 20.76
N PHE A 188 9.61 -10.99 20.60
CA PHE A 188 9.49 -10.03 21.70
C PHE A 188 8.04 -9.60 21.96
N LEU A 189 7.12 -9.97 21.07
CA LEU A 189 5.70 -9.64 21.17
C LEU A 189 4.98 -10.66 22.06
N ASP A 190 4.23 -10.17 23.04
CA ASP A 190 3.31 -10.97 23.86
C ASP A 190 1.86 -10.74 23.37
N PRO A 191 1.21 -11.74 22.76
CA PRO A 191 -0.15 -11.58 22.21
C PRO A 191 -1.22 -11.34 23.29
N ALA A 192 -0.89 -11.45 24.58
CA ALA A 192 -1.82 -11.09 25.66
C ALA A 192 -1.85 -9.59 25.97
N THR A 193 -0.76 -8.87 25.71
CA THR A 193 -0.61 -7.44 26.05
C THR A 193 -0.41 -6.55 24.83
N ASP A 194 0.09 -7.11 23.73
CA ASP A 194 0.42 -6.40 22.51
C ASP A 194 -0.56 -6.74 21.38
N GLY A 195 -0.63 -5.86 20.39
CA GLY A 195 -1.41 -6.06 19.17
C GLY A 195 -0.75 -7.05 18.21
N ALA A 196 -1.14 -7.00 16.93
CA ALA A 196 -0.65 -7.91 15.92
C ALA A 196 -0.03 -7.18 14.72
N VAL A 197 1.12 -7.63 14.25
CA VAL A 197 1.68 -7.19 12.96
C VAL A 197 1.30 -8.23 11.90
N LEU A 198 0.75 -7.76 10.78
CA LEU A 198 0.54 -8.51 9.55
C LEU A 198 1.58 -8.05 8.51
N PRO A 199 2.74 -8.72 8.38
CA PRO A 199 3.68 -8.43 7.31
C PRO A 199 3.15 -8.89 5.96
N ILE A 200 3.22 -8.00 4.96
CA ILE A 200 2.88 -8.30 3.58
C ILE A 200 4.13 -8.05 2.75
N LEU A 201 4.84 -9.13 2.40
CA LEU A 201 5.99 -9.03 1.49
C LEU A 201 5.47 -8.72 0.08
N HIS A 202 5.67 -7.48 -0.37
CA HIS A 202 5.34 -7.03 -1.71
C HIS A 202 6.38 -7.54 -2.72
N LEU A 203 6.26 -8.82 -3.06
CA LEU A 203 7.17 -9.59 -3.91
C LEU A 203 6.91 -9.33 -5.41
N ASN A 204 7.05 -8.08 -5.84
CA ASN A 204 6.81 -7.68 -7.23
C ASN A 204 7.97 -8.03 -8.19
N GLY A 205 9.07 -8.57 -7.66
CA GLY A 205 10.15 -9.18 -8.43
C GLY A 205 11.35 -8.29 -8.68
N TYR A 206 11.26 -6.99 -8.39
CA TYR A 206 12.24 -5.99 -8.82
C TYR A 206 12.42 -4.85 -7.81
N LYS A 207 13.65 -4.35 -7.78
CA LYS A 207 14.01 -3.03 -7.25
C LYS A 207 14.33 -2.09 -8.43
N ILE A 208 14.98 -0.94 -8.18
CA ILE A 208 15.16 0.13 -9.19
C ILE A 208 15.67 -0.38 -10.55
N ALA A 209 16.72 -1.19 -10.55
CA ALA A 209 17.39 -1.65 -11.78
C ALA A 209 17.85 -3.11 -11.72
N ASN A 210 17.29 -3.90 -10.80
CA ASN A 210 17.68 -5.29 -10.59
C ASN A 210 16.48 -6.10 -10.11
N PRO A 211 16.47 -7.42 -10.33
CA PRO A 211 15.58 -8.28 -9.58
C PRO A 211 15.86 -8.25 -8.08
N SER A 212 14.86 -8.58 -7.26
CA SER A 212 15.05 -8.79 -5.82
C SER A 212 15.53 -10.22 -5.54
N LEU A 213 16.31 -10.40 -4.47
CA LEU A 213 16.86 -11.70 -4.09
C LEU A 213 15.74 -12.69 -3.75
N LEU A 214 14.79 -12.28 -2.90
CA LEU A 214 13.71 -13.14 -2.43
C LEU A 214 12.73 -13.54 -3.55
N ALA A 215 12.64 -12.76 -4.64
CA ALA A 215 11.80 -13.13 -5.77
C ALA A 215 12.47 -14.12 -6.74
N ARG A 216 13.76 -14.42 -6.55
CA ARG A 216 14.53 -15.29 -7.45
C ARG A 216 14.96 -16.61 -6.83
N ILE A 217 14.79 -16.78 -5.53
CA ILE A 217 14.91 -18.09 -4.87
C ILE A 217 13.64 -18.92 -5.15
N THR A 218 13.70 -20.22 -4.85
CA THR A 218 12.53 -21.07 -5.04
C THR A 218 11.43 -20.76 -4.03
N HIS A 219 10.19 -21.08 -4.39
CA HIS A 219 9.04 -20.98 -3.49
C HIS A 219 9.27 -21.80 -2.19
N GLU A 220 9.93 -22.96 -2.29
CA GLU A 220 10.26 -23.78 -1.14
C GLU A 220 11.24 -23.08 -0.18
N GLU A 221 12.34 -22.52 -0.70
CA GLU A 221 13.32 -21.78 0.11
C GLU A 221 12.69 -20.56 0.78
N LEU A 222 11.85 -19.82 0.06
CA LEU A 222 11.14 -18.66 0.60
C LEU A 222 10.19 -19.06 1.75
N ALA A 223 9.44 -20.15 1.57
CA ALA A 223 8.57 -20.67 2.63
C ALA A 223 9.38 -21.18 3.83
N GLN A 224 10.52 -21.85 3.60
CA GLN A 224 11.41 -22.31 4.66
C GLN A 224 12.02 -21.15 5.44
N LEU A 225 12.43 -20.07 4.77
CA LEU A 225 12.97 -18.86 5.39
C LEU A 225 11.97 -18.27 6.39
N PHE A 226 10.74 -17.98 5.96
CA PHE A 226 9.73 -17.36 6.82
C PHE A 226 9.24 -18.29 7.93
N ARG A 227 9.12 -19.60 7.67
CA ARG A 227 8.88 -20.59 8.73
C ARG A 227 10.02 -20.64 9.75
N GLY A 228 11.27 -20.55 9.29
CA GLY A 228 12.46 -20.44 10.14
C GLY A 228 12.46 -19.18 11.00
N TYR A 229 11.92 -18.08 10.47
CA TYR A 229 11.62 -16.86 11.23
C TYR A 229 10.38 -16.99 12.12
N GLY A 230 9.73 -18.14 12.23
CA GLY A 230 8.56 -18.34 13.09
C GLY A 230 7.27 -17.71 12.55
N TRP A 231 7.17 -17.51 11.25
CA TRP A 231 5.96 -17.04 10.57
C TRP A 231 5.24 -18.19 9.86
N ALA A 232 3.93 -18.05 9.68
CA ALA A 232 3.15 -18.89 8.79
C ALA A 232 2.98 -18.17 7.44
N PRO A 233 3.77 -18.48 6.40
CA PRO A 233 3.66 -17.80 5.11
C PRO A 233 2.41 -18.26 4.36
N TYR A 234 1.69 -17.28 3.81
CA TYR A 234 0.61 -17.48 2.84
C TYR A 234 1.03 -16.84 1.51
N PHE A 235 0.69 -17.48 0.40
CA PHE A 235 1.07 -17.04 -0.94
C PHE A 235 -0.18 -16.65 -1.72
N VAL A 236 -0.16 -15.43 -2.26
CA VAL A 236 -1.17 -14.90 -3.17
C VAL A 236 -0.42 -14.49 -4.44
N GLU A 237 -0.61 -15.25 -5.51
CA GLU A 237 0.16 -15.16 -6.75
C GLU A 237 -0.73 -15.40 -7.97
N GLY A 238 -0.39 -14.77 -9.09
CA GLY A 238 -1.12 -14.93 -10.35
C GLY A 238 -0.97 -13.72 -11.27
N ASP A 239 -1.39 -13.90 -12.52
CA ASP A 239 -1.42 -12.89 -13.57
C ASP A 239 -2.85 -12.47 -13.95
N ASP A 240 -3.86 -13.25 -13.58
CA ASP A 240 -5.28 -12.93 -13.72
C ASP A 240 -5.78 -12.12 -12.50
N PRO A 241 -6.16 -10.85 -12.67
CA PRO A 241 -6.60 -10.02 -11.56
C PRO A 241 -7.84 -10.53 -10.83
N GLU A 242 -8.81 -11.16 -11.52
CA GLU A 242 -10.04 -11.66 -10.89
C GLU A 242 -9.73 -12.84 -9.96
N LEU A 243 -8.82 -13.73 -10.38
CA LEU A 243 -8.38 -14.86 -9.58
C LEU A 243 -7.55 -14.41 -8.37
N VAL A 244 -6.66 -13.43 -8.57
CA VAL A 244 -5.81 -12.88 -7.51
C VAL A 244 -6.64 -12.10 -6.48
N ASP A 245 -7.63 -11.33 -6.90
CA ASP A 245 -8.59 -10.62 -6.02
C ASP A 245 -9.34 -11.61 -5.12
N ALA A 246 -9.90 -12.68 -5.70
CA ALA A 246 -10.56 -13.72 -4.93
C ALA A 246 -9.61 -14.45 -3.95
N ALA A 247 -8.38 -14.76 -4.39
CA ALA A 247 -7.38 -15.43 -3.56
C ALA A 247 -6.91 -14.56 -2.38
N MET A 248 -6.68 -13.27 -2.62
CA MET A 248 -6.31 -12.31 -1.58
C MET A 248 -7.43 -12.17 -0.54
N ALA A 249 -8.68 -12.03 -1.00
CA ALA A 249 -9.82 -11.90 -0.10
C ALA A 249 -10.01 -13.14 0.80
N VAL A 250 -9.83 -14.35 0.24
CA VAL A 250 -9.92 -15.61 1.00
C VAL A 250 -8.75 -15.78 1.96
N THR A 251 -7.55 -15.30 1.60
CA THR A 251 -6.36 -15.43 2.44
C THR A 251 -6.38 -14.50 3.65
N LEU A 252 -7.02 -13.33 3.53
CA LEU A 252 -7.21 -12.41 4.66
C LEU A 252 -8.35 -12.81 5.62
N ASP A 253 -9.27 -13.69 5.21
CA ASP A 253 -10.41 -14.20 6.03
C ASP A 253 -10.04 -15.42 6.90
#